data_AF-A0A2I0HYQ2-F1
#
_entry.id   AF-A0A2I0HYQ2-F1
#
_cell.length_a   1.000
_cell.length_b   1.000
_cell.length_c   1.000
_cell.angle_alpha   90.00
_cell.angle_beta   90.00
_cell.angle_gamma   90.00
#
_symmetry.space_group_name_H-M   'P 1'
#
loop_
_entity.id
_entity.type
_entity.pdbx_description
1 polymer ?
#
loop_
_entity_poly.entity_id
_entity_poly.type
_entity_poly.pdbx_seq_one_letter_code
_entity_poly.pdbx_strand_id
1 'polypeptide(L)'
;MKYSSKHSIFNALLSTCCLSVLCIADDFDFLYFVQQISDLISSLEKSWPTLSCPSKNGLKFWAHEWVKHGTCSESELDQHDYFEAGLKLKEKMDLLQALNNAGIEPNDKFYSLESIKEAIKETVSHEPGIECNVDPSGNKQLSEVYLSFQGLALSQDFDFFYFTQQWPGCCCDTEQSCCYPATGKPAADFGIYGLWPNYNSGSYPSNCHLNSPFNLSEVAFLFHSEKLDCAKGPEPSTAISYGYYFTGPLYNVGQLFQV
;
A
#
# COMPACT_ATOMS: atom_id res chain seq x y z
N MET A 1 1.57 65.07 43.07
CA MET A 1 0.76 63.83 42.99
C MET A 1 1.71 62.68 42.68
N LYS A 2 1.70 61.61 43.48
CA LYS A 2 2.49 60.37 43.30
C LYS A 2 1.58 59.28 42.71
N TYR A 3 2.11 58.45 41.79
CA TYR A 3 2.14 56.96 41.76
C TYR A 3 2.67 56.53 40.36
N SER A 4 3.89 55.95 40.22
CA SER A 4 4.25 54.49 40.29
C SER A 4 4.14 53.82 38.90
N SER A 5 4.98 52.90 38.37
CA SER A 5 6.11 52.08 38.82
C SER A 5 6.73 51.35 37.59
N LYS A 6 8.06 51.13 37.56
CA LYS A 6 8.85 49.98 37.00
C LYS A 6 8.53 49.51 35.55
N HIS A 7 9.45 49.48 34.58
CA HIS A 7 10.69 48.69 34.56
C HIS A 7 11.73 49.25 33.58
N SER A 8 12.97 49.24 34.05
CA SER A 8 14.19 49.71 33.40
C SER A 8 14.97 48.54 32.83
N ILE A 9 15.50 48.72 31.61
CA ILE A 9 16.78 48.23 31.06
C ILE A 9 17.07 46.72 31.25
N PHE A 10 17.05 45.94 30.16
CA PHE A 10 17.99 44.85 29.93
C PHE A 10 18.10 44.54 28.43
N ASN A 11 18.90 45.34 27.73
CA ASN A 11 19.51 44.96 26.45
C ASN A 11 20.98 44.70 26.73
N ALA A 12 21.34 43.43 26.98
CA ALA A 12 22.67 42.86 26.72
C ALA A 12 22.74 41.42 27.26
N LEU A 13 23.17 40.51 26.37
CA LEU A 13 23.93 39.29 26.64
C LEU A 13 23.31 38.23 27.57
N LEU A 14 22.66 37.24 26.96
CA LEU A 14 22.78 35.84 27.36
C LEU A 14 22.64 34.94 26.13
N SER A 15 23.76 34.80 25.42
CA SER A 15 24.12 33.52 24.83
C SER A 15 24.29 32.54 26.00
N THR A 16 23.45 31.50 26.07
CA THR A 16 23.76 30.11 26.47
C THR A 16 22.51 29.37 26.99
N CYS A 17 22.40 28.12 26.54
CA CYS A 17 21.47 27.05 26.91
C CYS A 17 20.05 27.05 26.32
N CYS A 18 19.86 26.11 25.40
CA CYS A 18 18.66 25.28 25.26
C CYS A 18 17.85 25.20 26.56
N LEU A 19 16.55 25.46 26.50
CA LEU A 19 15.50 24.86 27.35
C LEU A 19 14.14 25.52 27.03
N SER A 20 13.57 25.20 25.88
CA SER A 20 12.10 25.07 25.68
C SER A 20 11.83 24.87 24.19
N VAL A 21 11.81 23.60 23.80
CA VAL A 21 11.11 22.96 22.68
C VAL A 21 10.18 23.90 21.88
N LEU A 22 10.72 24.61 20.90
CA LEU A 22 9.95 25.30 19.85
C LEU A 22 10.58 25.05 18.48
N CYS A 23 10.83 23.77 18.20
CA CYS A 23 11.12 23.24 16.87
C CYS A 23 10.22 22.01 16.62
N ILE A 24 8.89 22.14 16.70
CA ILE A 24 7.98 21.08 16.22
C ILE A 24 6.74 21.74 15.57
N ALA A 25 6.92 22.18 14.35
CA ALA A 25 5.88 22.34 13.33
C ALA A 25 6.56 21.71 12.10
N ASP A 26 6.18 20.56 11.55
CA ASP A 26 4.86 20.09 11.13
C ASP A 26 4.79 18.54 11.22
N ASP A 27 4.03 17.98 12.17
CA ASP A 27 3.85 16.51 12.31
C ASP A 27 2.48 16.14 12.93
N PHE A 28 1.59 17.13 13.08
CA PHE A 28 0.35 16.98 13.85
C PHE A 28 -0.68 16.06 13.18
N ASP A 29 -0.55 15.83 11.87
CA ASP A 29 -1.58 15.15 11.10
C ASP A 29 -1.19 13.73 10.61
N PHE A 30 0.09 13.45 10.36
CA PHE A 30 0.54 12.06 10.23
C PHE A 30 0.35 11.29 11.55
N LEU A 31 0.54 11.95 12.69
CA LEU A 31 0.24 11.36 14.00
C LEU A 31 -1.25 11.06 14.16
N TYR A 32 -2.13 11.91 13.62
CA TYR A 32 -3.58 11.68 13.64
C TYR A 32 -3.95 10.47 12.77
N PHE A 33 -3.40 10.37 11.55
CA PHE A 33 -3.55 9.18 10.70
C PHE A 33 -3.15 7.90 11.45
N VAL A 34 -1.95 7.89 12.04
CA VAL A 34 -1.41 6.72 12.76
C VAL A 34 -2.26 6.39 13.99
N GLN A 35 -2.76 7.40 14.70
CA GLN A 35 -3.59 7.22 15.89
C GLN A 35 -4.90 6.50 15.54
N GLN A 36 -5.56 6.91 14.45
CA GLN A 36 -6.85 6.35 14.03
C GLN A 36 -6.78 4.88 13.65
N ILE A 37 -5.63 4.37 13.21
CA ILE A 37 -5.47 2.97 12.79
C ILE A 37 -4.55 2.16 13.71
N SER A 38 -4.20 2.71 14.87
CA SER A 38 -3.11 2.19 15.71
C SER A 38 -3.29 0.73 16.14
N ASP A 39 -4.54 0.31 16.36
CA ASP A 39 -4.92 -1.06 16.68
C ASP A 39 -4.82 -2.02 15.46
N LEU A 40 -4.89 -1.49 14.24
CA LEU A 40 -4.80 -2.24 12.99
C LEU A 40 -3.37 -2.39 12.46
N ILE A 41 -2.41 -1.58 12.92
CA ILE A 41 -1.04 -1.52 12.37
C ILE A 41 -0.39 -2.90 12.28
N SER A 42 -0.46 -3.73 13.33
CA SER A 42 0.17 -5.06 13.32
C SER A 42 -0.43 -5.99 12.26
N SER A 43 -1.74 -5.88 12.02
CA SER A 43 -2.43 -6.62 10.96
C SER A 43 -2.08 -6.07 9.58
N LEU A 44 -1.98 -4.74 9.44
CA LEU A 44 -1.59 -4.08 8.19
C LEU A 44 -0.14 -4.42 7.80
N GLU A 45 0.80 -4.45 8.75
CA GLU A 45 2.19 -4.86 8.49
C GLU A 45 2.29 -6.28 7.92
N LYS A 46 1.38 -7.16 8.33
CA LYS A 46 1.35 -8.56 7.88
C LYS A 46 0.60 -8.73 6.56
N SER A 47 -0.57 -8.09 6.44
CA SER A 47 -1.54 -8.37 5.39
C SER A 47 -1.58 -7.32 4.30
N TRP A 48 -1.07 -6.10 4.52
CA TRP A 48 -1.01 -5.02 3.53
C TRP A 48 0.42 -4.43 3.42
N PRO A 49 1.47 -5.26 3.26
CA PRO A 49 2.85 -4.77 3.27
C PRO A 49 3.19 -3.96 2.02
N THR A 50 4.16 -3.04 2.15
CA THR A 50 4.83 -2.44 0.99
C THR A 50 6.05 -3.27 0.59
N LEU A 51 6.20 -3.55 -0.70
CA LEU A 51 7.38 -4.20 -1.28
C LEU A 51 8.32 -3.21 -2.00
N SER A 52 8.04 -1.92 -1.88
CA SER A 52 8.81 -0.85 -2.51
C SER A 52 10.14 -0.59 -1.80
N CYS A 53 11.14 -0.18 -2.57
CA CYS A 53 12.45 0.19 -2.05
C CYS A 53 12.58 1.70 -1.76
N PRO A 54 13.33 2.10 -0.71
CA PRO A 54 13.97 1.25 0.30
C PRO A 54 12.95 0.60 1.25
N SER A 55 13.37 -0.43 2.00
CA SER A 55 12.56 -1.08 3.04
C SER A 55 11.95 -0.06 4.01
N LYS A 56 10.64 -0.18 4.27
CA LYS A 56 9.83 0.73 5.10
C LYS A 56 8.84 -0.04 5.97
N ASN A 57 8.19 0.65 6.90
CA ASN A 57 7.18 0.12 7.83
C ASN A 57 5.73 0.21 7.30
N GLY A 58 5.51 0.47 6.01
CA GLY A 58 4.17 0.51 5.40
C GLY A 58 3.35 1.79 5.64
N LEU A 59 3.58 2.54 6.72
CA LEU A 59 2.75 3.70 7.09
C LEU A 59 2.54 4.73 5.98
N LYS A 60 3.61 5.05 5.22
CA LYS A 60 3.53 5.99 4.10
C LYS A 60 2.67 5.47 2.95
N PHE A 61 2.77 4.17 2.69
CA PHE A 61 1.97 3.50 1.68
C PHE A 61 0.50 3.49 2.06
N TRP A 62 0.17 3.15 3.31
CA TRP A 62 -1.22 3.21 3.77
C TRP A 62 -1.77 4.63 3.76
N ALA A 63 -0.97 5.62 4.16
CA ALA A 63 -1.38 7.02 4.06
C ALA A 63 -1.64 7.44 2.60
N HIS A 64 -0.82 6.98 1.64
CA HIS A 64 -1.06 7.18 0.21
C HIS A 64 -2.39 6.56 -0.24
N GLU A 65 -2.62 5.29 0.10
CA GLU A 65 -3.83 4.55 -0.25
C GLU A 65 -5.08 5.22 0.33
N TRP A 66 -5.03 5.64 1.60
CA TRP A 66 -6.13 6.36 2.23
C TRP A 66 -6.44 7.66 1.48
N VAL A 67 -5.45 8.51 1.28
CA VAL A 67 -5.73 9.86 0.78
C VAL A 67 -6.13 9.85 -0.69
N LYS A 68 -5.47 9.01 -1.49
CA LYS A 68 -5.78 8.91 -2.90
C LYS A 68 -7.06 8.14 -3.16
N HIS A 69 -7.35 7.08 -2.40
CA HIS A 69 -8.47 6.17 -2.68
C HIS A 69 -9.51 6.13 -1.56
N GLY A 70 -9.12 5.88 -0.31
CA GLY A 70 -10.06 5.73 0.81
C GLY A 70 -10.92 6.96 1.11
N THR A 71 -10.38 8.18 0.95
CA THR A 71 -11.17 9.43 1.12
C THR A 71 -12.35 9.55 0.15
N CYS A 72 -12.35 8.79 -0.95
CA CYS A 72 -13.45 8.75 -1.92
C CYS A 72 -14.58 7.80 -1.52
N SER A 73 -14.43 7.09 -0.40
CA SER A 73 -15.45 6.24 0.19
C SER A 73 -15.84 6.65 1.61
N GLU A 74 -15.44 7.85 2.07
CA GLU A 74 -15.69 8.30 3.44
C GLU A 74 -17.18 8.43 3.80
N SER A 75 -18.06 8.50 2.79
CA SER A 75 -19.51 8.43 2.99
C SER A 75 -20.02 7.04 3.43
N GLU A 76 -19.22 5.99 3.23
CA GLU A 76 -19.52 4.61 3.64
C GLU A 76 -18.57 4.07 4.71
N LEU A 77 -17.27 4.36 4.57
CA LEU A 77 -16.18 3.83 5.39
C LEU A 77 -15.27 4.97 5.82
N ASP A 78 -15.24 5.26 7.12
CA ASP A 78 -14.22 6.17 7.66
C ASP A 78 -12.81 5.53 7.57
N GLN A 79 -11.80 6.28 8.01
CA GLN A 79 -10.41 5.83 7.90
C GLN A 79 -10.17 4.47 8.55
N HIS A 80 -10.68 4.26 9.77
CA HIS A 80 -10.46 2.99 10.49
C HIS A 80 -11.24 1.87 9.78
N ASP A 81 -12.52 2.11 9.49
CA ASP A 81 -13.40 1.14 8.83
C ASP A 81 -12.90 0.73 7.44
N TYR A 82 -12.27 1.63 6.68
CA TYR A 82 -11.67 1.33 5.38
C TYR A 82 -10.53 0.31 5.48
N PHE A 83 -9.59 0.51 6.40
CA PHE A 83 -8.49 -0.43 6.61
C PHE A 83 -8.98 -1.74 7.25
N GLU A 84 -9.92 -1.66 8.20
CA GLU A 84 -10.51 -2.84 8.81
C GLU A 84 -11.27 -3.69 7.77
N ALA A 85 -12.02 -3.05 6.85
CA ALA A 85 -12.70 -3.73 5.75
C ALA A 85 -11.72 -4.46 4.83
N GLY A 86 -10.62 -3.81 4.45
CA GLY A 86 -9.55 -4.45 3.66
C GLY A 86 -8.98 -5.69 4.35
N LEU A 87 -8.69 -5.61 5.65
CA LEU A 87 -8.21 -6.73 6.45
C LEU A 87 -9.24 -7.87 6.54
N LYS A 88 -10.52 -7.56 6.78
CA LYS A 88 -11.62 -8.54 6.82
C LYS A 88 -11.82 -9.22 5.47
N LEU A 89 -11.70 -8.48 4.37
CA LEU A 89 -11.75 -9.02 3.01
C LEU A 89 -10.58 -9.99 2.77
N LYS A 90 -9.36 -9.67 3.21
CA LYS A 90 -8.21 -10.56 3.13
C LYS A 90 -8.41 -11.85 3.93
N GLU A 91 -8.96 -11.77 5.14
CA GLU A 91 -9.24 -12.95 5.96
C GLU A 91 -10.30 -13.85 5.33
N LYS A 92 -11.34 -13.25 4.74
CA LYS A 92 -12.44 -13.99 4.11
C LYS A 92 -12.04 -14.66 2.78
N MET A 93 -11.04 -14.11 2.08
CA MET A 93 -10.68 -14.51 0.71
C MET A 93 -9.24 -14.98 0.62
N ASP A 94 -9.02 -16.20 1.11
CA ASP A 94 -7.74 -16.89 1.02
C ASP A 94 -7.49 -17.41 -0.41
N LEU A 95 -6.90 -16.56 -1.25
CA LEU A 95 -6.58 -16.89 -2.64
C LEU A 95 -5.57 -18.03 -2.74
N LEU A 96 -4.58 -18.07 -1.86
CA LEU A 96 -3.58 -19.13 -1.89
C LEU A 96 -4.23 -20.48 -1.57
N GLN A 97 -5.10 -20.54 -0.56
CA GLN A 97 -5.86 -21.76 -0.26
C GLN A 97 -6.80 -22.16 -1.41
N ALA A 98 -7.47 -21.19 -2.06
CA ALA A 98 -8.31 -21.44 -3.22
C ALA A 98 -7.52 -22.09 -4.37
N LEU A 99 -6.35 -21.53 -4.70
CA LEU A 99 -5.46 -22.08 -5.73
C LEU A 99 -4.95 -23.47 -5.34
N ASN A 100 -4.49 -23.65 -4.10
CA ASN A 100 -3.99 -24.94 -3.60
C ASN A 100 -5.07 -26.04 -3.64
N ASN A 101 -6.34 -25.70 -3.33
CA ASN A 101 -7.46 -26.65 -3.42
C ASN A 101 -7.69 -27.16 -4.86
N ALA A 102 -7.35 -26.34 -5.86
CA ALA A 102 -7.38 -26.72 -7.27
C ALA A 102 -6.07 -27.39 -7.76
N GLY A 103 -5.10 -27.61 -6.86
CA GLY A 103 -3.77 -28.13 -7.20
C GLY A 103 -2.85 -27.12 -7.91
N ILE A 104 -3.18 -25.83 -7.83
CA ILE A 104 -2.39 -24.72 -8.36
C ILE A 104 -1.51 -24.19 -7.22
N GLU A 105 -0.23 -24.49 -7.29
CA GLU A 105 0.74 -24.10 -6.26
C GLU A 105 1.78 -23.16 -6.87
N PRO A 106 2.34 -22.23 -6.07
CA PRO A 106 3.51 -21.47 -6.49
C PRO A 106 4.68 -22.44 -6.53
N ASN A 107 4.97 -23.01 -7.71
CA ASN A 107 6.00 -24.04 -7.90
C ASN A 107 6.71 -23.93 -9.26
N ASP A 108 6.63 -22.75 -9.88
CA ASP A 108 7.20 -22.40 -11.18
C ASP A 108 6.63 -23.17 -12.38
N LYS A 109 5.59 -23.98 -12.16
CA LYS A 109 4.83 -24.59 -13.26
C LYS A 109 3.87 -23.57 -13.88
N PHE A 110 3.59 -23.81 -15.16
CA PHE A 110 2.62 -23.06 -15.94
C PHE A 110 1.21 -23.60 -15.71
N TYR A 111 0.28 -22.69 -15.44
CA TYR A 111 -1.14 -22.96 -15.29
C TYR A 111 -1.91 -22.10 -16.30
N SER A 112 -3.03 -22.59 -16.82
CA SER A 112 -3.82 -21.76 -17.72
C SER A 112 -4.50 -20.64 -16.93
N LEU A 113 -4.60 -19.46 -17.55
CA LEU A 113 -5.36 -18.34 -16.99
C LEU A 113 -6.80 -18.74 -16.62
N GLU A 114 -7.40 -19.63 -17.41
CA GLU A 114 -8.74 -20.18 -17.16
C GLU A 114 -8.78 -20.97 -15.83
N SER A 115 -7.84 -21.90 -15.61
CA SER A 115 -7.79 -22.67 -14.36
C SER A 115 -7.59 -21.80 -13.11
N ILE A 116 -6.78 -20.73 -13.21
CA ILE A 116 -6.56 -19.78 -12.12
C ILE A 116 -7.87 -19.05 -11.81
N LYS A 117 -8.57 -18.56 -12.85
CA LYS A 117 -9.85 -17.86 -12.68
C LYS A 117 -10.92 -18.75 -12.06
N GLU A 118 -11.05 -19.98 -12.54
CA GLU A 118 -12.02 -20.95 -12.02
C GLU A 118 -11.77 -21.27 -10.55
N ALA A 119 -10.53 -21.57 -10.17
CA ALA A 119 -10.15 -21.87 -8.80
C ALA A 119 -10.50 -20.73 -7.83
N ILE A 120 -10.25 -19.48 -8.24
CA ILE A 120 -10.57 -18.31 -7.42
C ILE A 120 -12.09 -18.08 -7.38
N LYS A 121 -12.76 -18.18 -8.52
CA LYS A 121 -14.21 -17.95 -8.66
C LYS A 121 -15.05 -18.86 -7.75
N GLU A 122 -14.64 -20.12 -7.56
CA GLU A 122 -15.30 -21.05 -6.63
C GLU A 122 -15.33 -20.52 -5.18
N THR A 123 -14.32 -19.74 -4.79
CA THR A 123 -14.22 -19.17 -3.45
C THR A 123 -14.96 -17.83 -3.33
N VAL A 124 -14.86 -16.97 -4.35
CA VAL A 124 -15.36 -15.57 -4.27
C VAL A 124 -16.76 -15.38 -4.88
N SER A 125 -17.29 -16.39 -5.57
CA SER A 125 -18.61 -16.39 -6.24
C SER A 125 -18.83 -15.27 -7.27
N HIS A 126 -17.75 -14.61 -7.70
CA HIS A 126 -17.73 -13.56 -8.73
C HIS A 126 -16.53 -13.79 -9.66
N GLU A 127 -16.57 -13.18 -10.85
CA GLU A 127 -15.48 -13.32 -11.81
C GLU A 127 -14.26 -12.49 -11.36
N PRO A 128 -13.09 -13.13 -11.12
CA PRO A 128 -11.88 -12.39 -10.76
C PRO A 128 -11.21 -11.77 -11.98
N GLY A 129 -10.72 -10.54 -11.82
CA GLY A 129 -9.72 -9.96 -12.72
C GLY A 129 -8.33 -10.50 -12.38
N ILE A 130 -7.52 -10.75 -13.40
CA ILE A 130 -6.16 -11.27 -13.25
C ILE A 130 -5.20 -10.37 -14.00
N GLU A 131 -4.16 -9.91 -13.32
CA GLU A 131 -3.04 -9.17 -13.89
C GLU A 131 -1.79 -10.04 -13.83
N CYS A 132 -1.04 -10.05 -14.92
CA CYS A 132 0.25 -10.73 -15.02
C CYS A 132 1.36 -9.71 -15.31
N ASN A 133 2.54 -9.92 -14.75
CA ASN A 133 3.76 -9.24 -15.20
C ASN A 133 4.68 -10.25 -15.92
N VAL A 134 5.86 -9.78 -16.34
CA VAL A 134 6.84 -10.56 -17.10
C VAL A 134 8.14 -10.66 -16.30
N ASP A 135 8.61 -11.89 -16.10
CA ASP A 135 9.86 -12.17 -15.39
C ASP A 135 11.10 -11.80 -16.25
N PRO A 136 12.32 -11.77 -15.69
CA PRO A 136 13.55 -11.49 -16.45
C PRO A 136 13.85 -12.51 -17.57
N SER A 137 13.22 -13.67 -17.54
CA SER A 137 13.32 -14.71 -18.58
C SER A 137 12.28 -14.55 -19.69
N GLY A 138 11.35 -13.61 -19.56
CA GLY A 138 10.28 -13.34 -20.52
C GLY A 138 9.00 -14.17 -20.30
N ASN A 139 8.88 -14.92 -19.21
CA ASN A 139 7.66 -15.67 -18.90
C ASN A 139 6.62 -14.76 -18.23
N LYS A 140 5.35 -15.09 -18.42
CA LYS A 140 4.26 -14.40 -17.72
C LYS A 140 3.99 -15.09 -16.39
N GLN A 141 3.86 -14.29 -15.34
CA GLN A 141 3.56 -14.78 -14.00
C GLN A 141 2.39 -14.01 -13.39
N LEU A 142 1.61 -14.68 -12.54
CA LEU A 142 0.51 -14.05 -11.81
C LEU A 142 1.06 -12.95 -10.90
N SER A 143 0.54 -11.74 -11.06
CA SER A 143 0.95 -10.59 -10.26
C SER A 143 -0.13 -10.17 -9.28
N GLU A 144 -1.32 -9.85 -9.78
CA GLU A 144 -2.41 -9.31 -8.98
C GLU A 144 -3.75 -9.95 -9.34
N VAL A 145 -4.64 -10.03 -8.35
CA VAL A 145 -6.01 -10.51 -8.49
C VAL A 145 -6.96 -9.40 -8.05
N TYR A 146 -7.93 -9.09 -8.89
CA TYR A 146 -8.92 -8.02 -8.69
C TYR A 146 -10.28 -8.64 -8.42
N LEU A 147 -10.90 -8.25 -7.32
CA LEU A 147 -12.21 -8.72 -6.91
C LEU A 147 -13.14 -7.51 -6.76
N SER A 148 -14.26 -7.51 -7.48
CA SER A 148 -15.24 -6.44 -7.40
C SER A 148 -16.26 -6.69 -6.29
N PHE A 149 -16.50 -5.66 -5.47
CA PHE A 149 -17.52 -5.65 -4.43
C PHE A 149 -18.44 -4.47 -4.65
N GLN A 150 -19.73 -4.73 -4.77
CA GLN A 150 -20.72 -3.66 -4.90
C GLN A 150 -20.64 -2.73 -3.69
N GLY A 151 -20.60 -1.41 -3.94
CA GLY A 151 -20.79 -0.43 -2.87
C GLY A 151 -22.19 -0.52 -2.27
N LEU A 152 -22.44 0.16 -1.16
CA LEU A 152 -23.81 0.27 -0.66
C LEU A 152 -24.62 1.04 -1.70
N ALA A 153 -25.83 0.55 -2.02
CA ALA A 153 -26.71 1.13 -3.05
C ALA A 153 -27.12 2.60 -2.79
N LEU A 154 -26.68 3.19 -1.67
CA LEU A 154 -26.94 4.56 -1.27
C LEU A 154 -25.73 5.50 -1.47
N SER A 155 -24.53 4.98 -1.75
CA SER A 155 -23.39 5.83 -2.12
C SER A 155 -23.61 6.42 -3.51
N GLN A 156 -23.38 7.73 -3.59
CA GLN A 156 -23.39 8.47 -4.85
C GLN A 156 -21.97 8.81 -5.31
N ASP A 157 -20.95 8.40 -4.54
CA ASP A 157 -19.57 8.81 -4.74
C ASP A 157 -18.80 7.83 -5.63
N PHE A 158 -19.23 6.56 -5.68
CA PHE A 158 -18.67 5.48 -6.50
C PHE A 158 -19.68 4.33 -6.70
N ASP A 159 -19.41 3.41 -7.64
CA ASP A 159 -20.32 2.30 -7.96
C ASP A 159 -19.95 0.98 -7.25
N PHE A 160 -18.65 0.68 -7.15
CA PHE A 160 -18.13 -0.55 -6.55
C PHE A 160 -16.69 -0.37 -6.06
N PHE A 161 -16.22 -1.26 -5.20
CA PHE A 161 -14.82 -1.39 -4.83
C PHE A 161 -14.11 -2.46 -5.65
N TYR A 162 -12.88 -2.18 -6.08
CA TYR A 162 -11.91 -3.23 -6.38
C TYR A 162 -11.08 -3.52 -5.13
N PHE A 163 -11.18 -4.72 -4.62
CA PHE A 163 -10.21 -5.26 -3.67
C PHE A 163 -9.14 -6.02 -4.44
N THR A 164 -7.89 -5.59 -4.29
CA THR A 164 -6.76 -6.14 -5.04
C THR A 164 -5.79 -6.83 -4.11
N GLN A 165 -5.38 -8.04 -4.48
CA GLN A 165 -4.37 -8.82 -3.78
C GLN A 165 -3.19 -9.08 -4.71
N GLN A 166 -1.96 -8.96 -4.20
CA GLN A 166 -0.72 -9.11 -4.97
C GLN A 166 0.09 -10.30 -4.45
N TRP A 167 0.66 -11.08 -5.38
CA TRP A 167 1.60 -12.15 -5.06
C TRP A 167 3.01 -11.58 -4.86
N PRO A 168 3.62 -11.66 -3.67
CA PRO A 168 4.92 -11.02 -3.42
C PRO A 168 6.05 -11.59 -4.30
N GLY A 169 5.94 -12.85 -4.73
CA GLY A 169 6.94 -13.50 -5.58
C GLY A 169 7.16 -12.78 -6.91
N CYS A 170 6.08 -12.29 -7.56
CA CYS A 170 6.19 -11.64 -8.87
C CYS A 170 6.89 -10.29 -8.82
N CYS A 171 6.81 -9.59 -7.68
CA CYS A 171 7.42 -8.28 -7.48
C CYS A 171 8.92 -8.39 -7.24
N CYS A 172 9.31 -9.43 -6.48
CA CYS A 172 10.69 -9.70 -6.15
C CYS A 172 11.47 -10.36 -7.29
N ASP A 173 10.78 -11.03 -8.20
CA ASP A 173 11.34 -11.66 -9.39
C ASP A 173 11.34 -10.70 -10.60
N THR A 174 11.96 -9.54 -10.42
CA THR A 174 12.13 -8.53 -11.49
C THR A 174 13.57 -8.01 -11.50
N GLU A 175 13.99 -7.37 -12.60
CA GLU A 175 15.34 -6.77 -12.70
C GLU A 175 15.62 -5.75 -11.58
N GLN A 176 14.59 -5.05 -11.11
CA GLN A 176 14.72 -4.01 -10.09
C GLN A 176 14.78 -4.58 -8.66
N SER A 177 14.42 -5.85 -8.47
CA SER A 177 14.29 -6.53 -7.17
C SER A 177 13.31 -5.83 -6.21
N CYS A 178 12.86 -6.52 -5.16
CA CYS A 178 11.97 -5.94 -4.15
C CYS A 178 12.71 -5.61 -2.85
N CYS A 179 12.07 -4.80 -2.00
CA CYS A 179 12.48 -4.63 -0.61
C CYS A 179 11.44 -5.24 0.30
N TYR A 180 11.88 -5.95 1.34
CA TYR A 180 10.97 -6.44 2.38
C TYR A 180 10.62 -5.33 3.36
N PRO A 181 9.45 -5.39 4.01
CA PRO A 181 9.12 -4.54 5.15
C PRO A 181 10.19 -4.60 6.25
N ALA A 182 10.24 -3.56 7.09
CA ALA A 182 11.17 -3.51 8.23
C ALA A 182 10.95 -4.65 9.23
N THR A 183 9.75 -5.23 9.26
CA THR A 183 9.39 -6.42 10.05
C THR A 183 10.00 -7.71 9.51
N GLY A 184 10.59 -7.67 8.32
CA GLY A 184 11.25 -8.77 7.65
C GLY A 184 10.47 -9.29 6.44
N LYS A 185 10.91 -10.45 5.94
CA LYS A 185 10.32 -11.12 4.79
C LYS A 185 8.89 -11.59 5.11
N PRO A 186 7.86 -11.18 4.33
CA PRO A 186 6.49 -11.67 4.51
C PRO A 186 6.38 -13.18 4.29
N ALA A 187 5.29 -13.77 4.78
CA ALA A 187 4.93 -15.14 4.41
C ALA A 187 4.71 -15.23 2.89
N ALA A 188 4.90 -16.42 2.32
CA ALA A 188 4.57 -16.70 0.92
C ALA A 188 3.05 -16.83 0.75
N ASP A 189 2.34 -15.72 0.91
CA ASP A 189 0.90 -15.57 0.74
C ASP A 189 0.63 -14.23 0.02
N PHE A 190 -0.54 -14.11 -0.58
CA PHE A 190 -1.00 -12.85 -1.15
C PHE A 190 -1.07 -11.77 -0.07
N GLY A 191 -0.63 -10.56 -0.41
CA GLY A 191 -0.86 -9.35 0.38
C GLY A 191 -1.97 -8.51 -0.24
N ILE A 192 -2.64 -7.70 0.56
CA ILE A 192 -3.51 -6.63 0.06
C ILE A 192 -2.61 -5.64 -0.69
N TYR A 193 -3.01 -5.32 -1.91
CA TYR A 193 -2.41 -4.24 -2.69
C TYR A 193 -3.24 -2.97 -2.54
N GLY A 194 -4.56 -3.08 -2.61
CA GLY A 194 -5.45 -1.92 -2.58
C GLY A 194 -6.92 -2.26 -2.32
N LEU A 195 -7.68 -1.25 -1.91
CA LEU A 195 -9.13 -1.26 -1.85
C LEU A 195 -9.66 0.03 -2.48
N TRP A 196 -10.07 -0.02 -3.74
CA TRP A 196 -10.27 1.20 -4.51
C TRP A 196 -11.73 1.40 -4.93
N PRO A 197 -12.36 2.52 -4.57
CA PRO A 197 -13.64 2.92 -5.17
C PRO A 197 -13.48 3.09 -6.68
N ASN A 198 -14.45 2.61 -7.47
CA ASN A 198 -14.43 2.64 -8.92
C ASN A 198 -15.83 2.95 -9.48
N TYR A 199 -15.84 3.48 -10.71
CA TYR A 199 -17.05 3.74 -11.48
C TYR A 199 -17.26 2.67 -12.56
N ASN A 200 -18.52 2.41 -12.89
CA ASN A 200 -18.92 1.53 -14.00
C ASN A 200 -18.46 2.06 -15.38
N SER A 201 -18.09 3.34 -15.45
CA SER A 201 -17.48 3.94 -16.65
C SER A 201 -16.04 3.49 -16.92
N GLY A 202 -15.40 2.80 -15.96
CA GLY A 202 -14.00 2.38 -16.01
C GLY A 202 -13.00 3.41 -15.47
N SER A 203 -13.47 4.58 -15.00
CA SER A 203 -12.67 5.53 -14.22
C SER A 203 -12.81 5.28 -12.71
N TYR A 204 -11.99 5.95 -11.90
CA TYR A 204 -12.08 5.91 -10.44
C TYR A 204 -12.00 7.32 -9.84
N PRO A 205 -12.72 7.60 -8.75
CA PRO A 205 -12.50 8.82 -7.99
C PRO A 205 -11.12 8.79 -7.32
N SER A 206 -10.50 9.95 -7.15
CA SER A 206 -9.24 10.04 -6.41
C SER A 206 -9.08 11.38 -5.72
N ASN A 207 -8.37 11.38 -4.59
CA ASN A 207 -8.04 12.58 -3.81
C ASN A 207 -9.30 13.40 -3.43
N CYS A 208 -10.35 12.71 -2.96
CA CYS A 208 -11.68 13.31 -2.78
C CYS A 208 -11.75 14.27 -1.58
N HIS A 209 -10.79 14.20 -0.66
CA HIS A 209 -10.62 15.17 0.42
C HIS A 209 -9.32 15.96 0.28
N LEU A 210 -9.33 16.99 -0.58
CA LEU A 210 -8.21 17.94 -0.70
C LEU A 210 -8.06 18.90 0.51
N ASN A 211 -9.12 19.02 1.31
CA ASN A 211 -9.16 19.83 2.55
C ASN A 211 -9.02 18.98 3.81
N SER A 212 -8.62 17.71 3.68
CA SER A 212 -8.24 16.90 4.83
C SER A 212 -7.11 17.61 5.57
N PRO A 213 -7.04 17.53 6.91
CA PRO A 213 -5.83 17.96 7.63
C PRO A 213 -4.57 17.24 7.11
N PHE A 214 -4.77 16.09 6.41
CA PHE A 214 -3.76 15.38 5.63
C PHE A 214 -3.62 15.92 4.22
N ASN A 215 -2.75 16.92 4.09
CA ASN A 215 -2.44 17.53 2.83
C ASN A 215 -1.37 16.72 2.07
N LEU A 216 -1.75 16.13 0.93
CA LEU A 216 -0.82 15.41 0.05
C LEU A 216 0.41 16.23 -0.33
N SER A 217 0.31 17.56 -0.43
CA SER A 217 1.46 18.41 -0.77
C SER A 217 2.52 18.47 0.35
N GLU A 218 2.13 18.20 1.59
CA GLU A 218 3.03 18.12 2.77
C GLU A 218 3.69 16.74 2.92
N VAL A 219 3.24 15.73 2.19
CA VAL A 219 3.87 14.40 2.13
C VAL A 219 4.34 14.04 0.71
N ALA A 220 4.07 14.88 -0.29
CA ALA A 220 4.44 14.70 -1.69
C ALA A 220 5.95 14.47 -1.89
N PHE A 221 6.79 15.14 -1.09
CA PHE A 221 8.23 14.95 -1.14
C PHE A 221 8.68 13.57 -0.62
N LEU A 222 7.84 12.86 0.15
CA LEU A 222 8.10 11.49 0.61
C LEU A 222 7.74 10.45 -0.46
N PHE A 223 6.88 10.79 -1.42
CA PHE A 223 6.37 9.90 -2.47
C PHE A 223 7.21 9.86 -3.75
N HIS A 224 8.30 10.65 -3.84
CA HIS A 224 9.17 10.71 -5.03
C HIS A 224 9.95 9.41 -5.34
N SER A 225 9.73 8.32 -4.58
CA SER A 225 10.40 7.02 -4.78
C SER A 225 9.44 5.82 -4.85
N GLU A 226 8.13 6.01 -4.75
CA GLU A 226 7.18 4.90 -4.51
C GLU A 226 6.57 4.31 -5.79
N LYS A 227 7.36 4.18 -6.85
CA LYS A 227 6.99 3.36 -8.00
C LYS A 227 7.98 2.23 -8.17
N LEU A 228 7.77 1.18 -7.38
CA LEU A 228 7.95 -0.15 -7.91
C LEU A 228 6.55 -0.66 -8.26
N ASP A 229 6.00 -0.17 -9.38
CA ASP A 229 4.83 -0.81 -9.98
C ASP A 229 5.35 -2.16 -10.51
N CYS A 230 5.05 -3.29 -9.86
CA CYS A 230 5.42 -4.62 -10.36
C CYS A 230 4.88 -4.89 -11.78
N ALA A 231 3.89 -4.08 -12.19
CA ALA A 231 3.23 -4.05 -13.50
C ALA A 231 3.95 -3.22 -14.58
N LYS A 232 5.02 -2.46 -14.28
CA LYS A 232 5.76 -1.69 -15.28
C LYS A 232 7.20 -2.15 -15.38
N GLY A 233 7.43 -3.13 -16.25
CA GLY A 233 8.76 -3.34 -16.82
C GLY A 233 9.31 -2.01 -17.38
N PRO A 234 10.63 -1.81 -17.41
CA PRO A 234 11.20 -0.54 -17.84
C PRO A 234 10.75 -0.20 -19.26
N GLU A 235 10.21 1.00 -19.48
CA GLU A 235 10.22 1.58 -20.82
C GLU A 235 11.67 1.84 -21.24
N PRO A 236 12.02 1.64 -22.52
CA PRO A 236 13.40 1.69 -22.97
C PRO A 236 13.87 3.15 -23.07
N SER A 237 14.34 3.73 -21.97
CA SER A 237 15.45 4.68 -22.01
C SER A 237 15.99 5.03 -20.62
N THR A 238 17.30 4.79 -20.48
CA THR A 238 18.22 5.39 -19.50
C THR A 238 18.05 5.02 -18.02
N ALA A 239 18.72 3.94 -17.60
CA ALA A 239 19.15 3.76 -16.21
C ALA A 239 20.68 3.62 -16.15
N ILE A 240 21.32 4.63 -15.55
CA ILE A 240 22.73 4.58 -15.15
C ILE A 240 22.78 3.84 -13.80
N SER A 241 23.61 2.81 -13.72
CA SER A 241 23.75 1.92 -12.57
C SER A 241 24.30 2.62 -11.34
N TYR A 242 23.72 2.36 -10.17
CA TYR A 242 24.47 2.16 -8.93
C TYR A 242 23.78 1.08 -8.10
N GLY A 243 24.42 -0.09 -8.06
CA GLY A 243 23.87 -1.30 -7.45
C GLY A 243 24.07 -1.38 -5.94
N TYR A 244 23.12 -2.06 -5.31
CA TYR A 244 23.33 -2.87 -4.12
C TYR A 244 22.63 -4.21 -4.36
N TYR A 245 23.38 -5.20 -4.82
CA TYR A 245 22.89 -6.57 -5.00
C TYR A 245 22.84 -7.24 -3.64
N PHE A 246 21.64 -7.57 -3.16
CA PHE A 246 21.49 -8.51 -2.05
C PHE A 246 21.54 -9.93 -2.60
N THR A 247 22.72 -10.54 -2.60
CA THR A 247 22.89 -11.98 -2.86
C THR A 247 22.53 -12.77 -1.60
N GLY A 248 21.23 -12.90 -1.33
CA GLY A 248 20.69 -13.87 -0.37
C GLY A 248 20.18 -15.10 -1.12
N PRO A 249 20.23 -16.32 -0.55
CA PRO A 249 19.65 -17.51 -1.17
C PRO A 249 18.14 -17.30 -1.43
N LEU A 250 17.71 -17.51 -2.68
CA LEU A 250 16.36 -17.31 -3.23
C LEU A 250 15.24 -18.17 -2.61
N TYR A 251 15.52 -18.88 -1.53
CA TYR A 251 14.63 -19.90 -1.00
C TYR A 251 13.58 -19.26 -0.06
N ASN A 252 12.30 -19.44 -0.39
CA ASN A 252 11.06 -19.05 0.32
C ASN A 252 10.36 -17.73 -0.07
N VAL A 253 10.76 -17.05 -1.14
CA VAL A 253 9.79 -16.25 -1.95
C VAL A 253 9.78 -16.74 -3.40
N GLY A 254 10.81 -17.47 -3.81
CA GLY A 254 11.04 -17.92 -5.17
C GLY A 254 10.31 -19.20 -5.54
N GLN A 255 8.98 -19.17 -5.52
CA GLN A 255 8.21 -20.00 -6.41
C GLN A 255 7.03 -19.18 -6.96
N LEU A 256 6.80 -19.31 -8.26
CA LEU A 256 5.91 -18.44 -9.02
C LEU A 256 4.72 -19.23 -9.53
N PHE A 257 3.61 -18.53 -9.75
CA PHE A 257 2.53 -19.02 -10.59
C PHE A 257 2.81 -18.55 -12.01
N GLN A 258 3.35 -19.43 -12.85
CA GLN A 258 3.56 -19.12 -14.26
C GLN A 258 2.25 -19.30 -15.03
N VAL A 259 2.02 -18.47 -16.06
CA VAL A 259 0.76 -18.42 -16.83
C VAL A 259 0.99 -18.51 -18.33
#